data_AF-A0A382R2P2-F1
#
_entry.id   AF-A0A382R2P2-F1
#
_cell.length_a   1.000
_cell.length_b   1.000
_cell.length_c   1.000
_cell.angle_alpha   90.00
_cell.angle_beta   90.00
_cell.angle_gamma   90.00
#
_symmetry.space_group_name_H-M   'P 1'
#
loop_
_entity.id
_entity.type
_entity.pdbx_description
1 polymer ?
#
loop_
_entity_poly.entity_id
_entity_poly.type
_entity_poly.pdbx_seq_one_letter_code
_entity_poly.pdbx_strand_id
1 'polypeptide(L)'
;VDVRVVAATNVDLESRIGAGDFRQDLYFRLARFTVNIPPIRERKGDIPLLARHYLQMFAAEMGREAPQLGSEILQELSTYSFPGNVRELKNIIERALIESDGRSTCTSSRRCRRRPTSRLRAPRALLRPTFR
;
A
#
# COMPACT_ATOMS: atom_id res chain seq x y z
N VAL A 1 -13.58 -36.10 -1.28
CA VAL A 1 -12.92 -34.87 -0.80
C VAL A 1 -13.43 -33.73 -1.66
N ASP A 2 -13.99 -32.69 -1.05
CA ASP A 2 -14.52 -31.52 -1.75
C ASP A 2 -13.49 -30.37 -1.64
N VAL A 3 -13.12 -29.78 -2.78
CA VAL A 3 -12.03 -28.79 -2.85
C VAL A 3 -12.47 -27.60 -3.71
N ARG A 4 -12.33 -26.40 -3.16
CA ARG A 4 -12.52 -25.14 -3.89
C ARG A 4 -11.17 -24.55 -4.28
N VAL A 5 -10.99 -24.26 -5.57
CA VAL A 5 -9.76 -23.67 -6.11
C VAL A 5 -9.97 -22.18 -6.36
N VAL A 6 -9.03 -21.35 -5.91
CA VAL A 6 -8.95 -19.91 -6.20
C VAL A 6 -7.56 -19.61 -6.74
N ALA A 7 -7.49 -18.94 -7.88
CA ALA A 7 -6.23 -18.54 -8.53
C ALA A 7 -6.21 -17.02 -8.74
N ALA A 8 -5.02 -16.41 -8.70
CA ALA A 8 -4.82 -15.00 -8.96
C ALA A 8 -3.53 -14.80 -9.78
N THR A 9 -3.56 -13.88 -10.73
CA THR A 9 -2.43 -13.55 -11.61
C THR A 9 -2.33 -12.04 -11.78
N ASN A 10 -1.11 -11.52 -11.90
CA ASN A 10 -0.83 -10.14 -12.32
C ASN A 10 -0.41 -10.04 -13.79
N VAL A 11 -0.22 -11.19 -14.46
CA VAL A 11 0.16 -11.27 -15.87
C VAL A 11 -1.08 -11.59 -16.69
N ASP A 12 -1.17 -11.00 -17.87
CA ASP A 12 -2.17 -11.36 -18.86
C ASP A 12 -1.94 -12.81 -19.36
N LEU A 13 -2.86 -13.70 -18.99
CA LEU A 13 -2.76 -15.12 -19.35
C LEU A 13 -3.08 -15.36 -20.82
N GLU A 14 -3.91 -14.53 -21.45
CA GLU A 14 -4.27 -14.71 -22.87
C GLU A 14 -3.06 -14.48 -23.77
N SER A 15 -2.31 -13.40 -23.52
CA SER A 15 -1.02 -13.16 -24.18
C SER A 15 -0.01 -14.31 -23.96
N ARG A 16 0.04 -14.87 -22.75
CA ARG A 16 0.94 -16.00 -22.41
C ARG A 16 0.55 -17.31 -23.09
N ILE A 17 -0.74 -17.55 -23.30
CA ILE A 17 -1.22 -18.69 -24.08
C ILE A 17 -0.79 -18.53 -25.55
N GLY A 18 -0.93 -17.32 -26.10
CA GLY A 18 -0.47 -17.02 -27.46
C GLY A 18 1.04 -17.21 -27.66
N ALA A 19 1.83 -16.98 -26.61
CA ALA A 19 3.28 -17.21 -26.61
C ALA A 19 3.69 -18.68 -26.36
N GLY A 20 2.74 -19.56 -26.02
CA GLY A 20 3.03 -20.97 -25.66
C GLY A 20 3.56 -21.17 -24.22
N ASP A 21 3.68 -20.10 -23.44
CA ASP A 21 4.15 -20.11 -22.05
C ASP A 21 3.11 -20.64 -21.05
N PHE A 22 1.84 -20.70 -21.46
CA PHE A 22 0.74 -21.11 -20.59
C PHE A 22 -0.21 -22.09 -21.28
N ARG A 23 -0.63 -23.10 -20.51
CA ARG A 23 -1.52 -24.15 -20.97
C ARG A 23 -2.95 -23.66 -21.13
N GLN A 24 -3.45 -23.74 -22.36
CA GLN A 24 -4.79 -23.30 -22.72
C GLN A 24 -5.90 -24.09 -22.00
N ASP A 25 -5.72 -25.40 -21.80
CA ASP A 25 -6.70 -26.26 -21.12
C ASP A 25 -6.90 -25.88 -19.65
N LEU A 26 -5.82 -25.47 -18.97
CA LEU A 26 -5.87 -24.98 -17.59
C LEU A 26 -6.55 -23.61 -17.51
N TYR A 27 -6.26 -22.71 -18.46
CA TYR A 27 -6.89 -21.39 -18.51
C TYR A 27 -8.42 -21.50 -18.56
N PHE A 28 -8.96 -22.31 -19.48
CA PHE A 28 -10.41 -22.45 -19.61
C PHE A 28 -11.09 -23.09 -18.40
N ARG A 29 -10.37 -23.89 -17.60
CA ARG A 29 -10.90 -24.45 -16.35
C ARG A 29 -10.92 -23.41 -15.22
N LEU A 30 -9.91 -22.55 -15.16
CA LEU A 30 -9.80 -21.51 -14.13
C LEU A 30 -10.66 -20.27 -14.44
N ALA A 31 -10.68 -19.83 -15.69
CA ALA A 31 -11.31 -18.59 -16.15
C ALA A 31 -12.84 -18.69 -16.29
N ARG A 32 -13.49 -19.68 -15.67
CA ARG A 32 -14.96 -19.83 -15.70
C ARG A 32 -15.66 -18.65 -15.01
N PHE A 33 -15.02 -18.04 -14.02
CA PHE A 33 -15.48 -16.82 -13.39
C PHE A 33 -14.28 -15.95 -13.01
N THR A 34 -14.08 -14.86 -13.75
CA THR A 34 -12.95 -13.94 -13.55
C THR A 34 -13.44 -12.69 -12.83
N VAL A 35 -12.78 -12.37 -11.71
CA VAL A 35 -12.99 -11.11 -11.00
C VAL A 35 -11.84 -10.17 -11.31
N ASN A 36 -12.11 -9.13 -12.08
CA ASN A 36 -11.12 -8.10 -12.35
C ASN A 36 -11.05 -7.13 -11.17
N ILE A 37 -9.86 -6.96 -10.60
CA ILE A 37 -9.63 -6.06 -9.46
C ILE A 37 -9.01 -4.76 -10.01
N PRO A 38 -9.76 -3.65 -10.07
CA PRO A 38 -9.21 -2.40 -10.57
C PRO A 38 -8.15 -1.86 -9.58
N PRO A 39 -7.14 -1.14 -10.10
CA PRO A 39 -6.16 -0.46 -9.25
C PRO A 39 -6.82 0.60 -8.37
N ILE A 40 -6.20 0.91 -7.23
CA ILE A 40 -6.76 1.85 -6.25
C ILE A 40 -6.97 3.26 -6.82
N ARG A 41 -6.20 3.63 -7.85
CA ARG A 41 -6.31 4.92 -8.56
C ARG A 41 -7.63 5.11 -9.30
N GLU A 42 -8.28 4.02 -9.70
CA GLU A 42 -9.61 4.03 -10.32
C GLU A 42 -10.72 4.05 -9.26
N ARG A 43 -10.37 3.72 -8.00
CA ARG A 43 -11.26 3.65 -6.84
C ARG A 43 -10.90 4.70 -5.79
N LYS A 44 -10.80 5.96 -6.21
CA LYS A 44 -10.34 7.06 -5.33
C LYS A 44 -11.20 7.25 -4.07
N GLY A 45 -12.49 6.93 -4.14
CA GLY A 45 -13.40 6.99 -2.99
C GLY A 45 -13.03 6.05 -1.85
N ASP A 46 -12.28 4.98 -2.12
CA ASP A 46 -11.87 4.00 -1.10
C ASP A 46 -10.58 4.40 -0.38
N ILE A 47 -9.79 5.34 -0.93
CA ILE A 47 -8.51 5.77 -0.36
C ILE A 47 -8.67 6.29 1.08
N PRO A 48 -9.61 7.20 1.39
CA PRO A 48 -9.79 7.69 2.75
C PRO A 48 -10.20 6.60 3.74
N LEU A 49 -11.05 5.67 3.31
CA LEU A 49 -11.52 4.56 4.13
C LEU A 49 -10.37 3.59 4.47
N LEU A 50 -9.60 3.21 3.44
CA LEU A 50 -8.43 2.35 3.59
C LEU A 50 -7.34 3.00 4.44
N ALA A 51 -7.07 4.29 4.24
CA ALA A 51 -6.08 5.02 5.02
C ALA A 51 -6.42 5.03 6.52
N ARG A 52 -7.69 5.30 6.87
CA ARG A 52 -8.17 5.25 8.26
C ARG A 52 -8.08 3.84 8.84
N HIS A 53 -8.47 2.83 8.07
CA HIS A 53 -8.42 1.44 8.50
C HIS A 53 -6.98 0.99 8.80
N TYR A 54 -6.03 1.26 7.90
CA TYR A 54 -4.63 0.90 8.13
C TYR A 54 -4.03 1.65 9.31
N LEU A 55 -4.37 2.93 9.48
CA LEU A 55 -3.87 3.70 10.61
C LEU A 55 -4.34 3.10 11.95
N GLN A 56 -5.61 2.72 12.05
CA GLN A 56 -6.16 2.06 13.24
C GLN A 56 -5.51 0.70 13.48
N MET A 57 -5.36 -0.11 12.43
CA MET A 57 -4.71 -1.42 12.48
C MET A 57 -3.28 -1.30 13.03
N PHE A 58 -2.47 -0.42 12.46
CA PHE A 58 -1.08 -0.25 12.88
C PHE A 58 -0.93 0.40 14.25
N ALA A 59 -1.80 1.34 14.61
CA ALA A 59 -1.78 1.93 15.95
C ALA A 59 -2.08 0.87 17.01
N ALA A 60 -3.06 0.00 16.76
CA ALA A 60 -3.35 -1.14 17.63
C ALA A 60 -2.18 -2.12 17.72
N GLU A 61 -1.55 -2.47 16.59
CA GLU A 61 -0.36 -3.33 16.55
C GLU A 61 0.84 -2.75 17.33
N MET A 62 0.98 -1.42 17.34
CA MET A 62 2.03 -0.71 18.10
C MET A 62 1.64 -0.38 19.55
N GLY A 63 0.42 -0.71 19.99
CA GLY A 63 -0.07 -0.36 21.33
C GLY A 63 -0.20 1.15 21.56
N ARG A 64 -0.50 1.92 20.50
CA ARG A 64 -0.67 3.38 20.53
C ARG A 64 -2.10 3.77 20.18
N GLU A 65 -2.52 4.97 20.59
CA GLU A 65 -3.75 5.55 20.07
C GLU A 65 -3.58 5.94 18.60
N ALA A 66 -4.61 5.65 17.80
CA ALA A 66 -4.60 6.01 16.38
C ALA A 66 -4.74 7.53 16.23
N PRO A 67 -3.76 8.23 15.61
CA PRO A 67 -3.88 9.66 15.42
C PRO A 67 -4.98 9.98 14.40
N GLN A 68 -5.50 11.20 14.42
CA GLN A 68 -6.49 11.64 13.44
C GLN A 68 -5.81 12.07 12.14
N LEU A 69 -6.36 11.61 11.00
CA LEU A 69 -5.97 12.09 9.68
C LEU A 69 -6.72 13.38 9.35
N GLY A 70 -5.98 14.46 9.16
CA GLY A 70 -6.53 15.73 8.70
C GLY A 70 -7.05 15.63 7.26
N SER A 71 -8.04 16.47 6.95
CA SER A 71 -8.66 16.55 5.63
C SER A 71 -7.66 16.85 4.51
N GLU A 72 -6.65 17.68 4.78
CA GLU A 72 -5.58 18.02 3.82
C GLU A 72 -4.77 16.79 3.39
N ILE A 73 -4.44 15.90 4.34
CA ILE A 73 -3.68 14.67 4.06
C ILE A 73 -4.55 13.71 3.22
N LEU A 74 -5.83 13.58 3.54
CA LEU A 74 -6.77 12.75 2.78
C LEU A 74 -6.93 13.25 1.35
N GLN A 75 -6.95 14.57 1.13
CA GLN A 75 -6.98 15.16 -0.19
C GLN A 75 -5.67 14.91 -0.95
N GLU A 76 -4.51 15.06 -0.30
CA GLU A 76 -3.22 14.76 -0.92
C GLU A 76 -3.11 13.28 -1.31
N LEU A 77 -3.50 12.36 -0.44
CA LEU A 77 -3.56 10.93 -0.76
C LEU A 77 -4.49 10.66 -1.94
N SER A 78 -5.64 11.34 -2.03
CA SER A 78 -6.61 11.15 -3.12
C SER A 78 -6.13 11.67 -4.49
N THR A 79 -5.15 12.57 -4.51
CA THR A 79 -4.55 13.08 -5.75
C THR A 79 -3.35 12.25 -6.24
N TYR A 80 -2.81 11.37 -5.38
CA TYR A 80 -1.69 10.51 -5.72
C TYR A 80 -2.10 9.31 -6.60
N SER A 81 -1.21 8.89 -7.51
CA SER A 81 -1.49 7.86 -8.51
C SER A 81 -1.31 6.42 -8.03
N PHE A 82 -0.62 6.21 -6.91
CA PHE A 82 -0.33 4.89 -6.30
C PHE A 82 0.14 3.82 -7.30
N PRO A 83 1.33 3.94 -7.91
CA PRO A 83 1.89 2.88 -8.75
C PRO A 83 1.99 1.52 -8.03
N GLY A 84 2.19 1.50 -6.70
CA GLY A 84 2.20 0.29 -5.88
C GLY A 84 0.83 -0.13 -5.32
N ASN A 85 -0.26 0.52 -5.76
CA ASN A 85 -1.63 0.28 -5.29
C ASN A 85 -1.74 0.32 -3.75
N VAL A 86 -2.56 -0.57 -3.19
CA VAL A 86 -2.84 -0.69 -1.76
C VAL A 86 -1.56 -0.94 -0.95
N ARG A 87 -0.56 -1.63 -1.51
CA ARG A 87 0.72 -1.89 -0.80
C ARG A 87 1.48 -0.60 -0.51
N GLU A 88 1.47 0.33 -1.46
CA GLU A 88 2.12 1.62 -1.28
C GLU A 88 1.37 2.49 -0.26
N LEU A 89 0.04 2.52 -0.33
CA LEU A 89 -0.78 3.20 0.69
C LEU A 89 -0.49 2.67 2.09
N LYS A 90 -0.46 1.34 2.26
CA LYS A 90 -0.13 0.68 3.52
C LYS A 90 1.23 1.15 4.06
N ASN A 91 2.28 1.09 3.23
CA ASN A 91 3.64 1.49 3.62
C ASN A 91 3.74 2.98 3.99
N ILE A 92 3.02 3.85 3.29
CA ILE A 92 3.01 5.30 3.58
C ILE A 92 2.40 5.55 4.96
N ILE A 93 1.26 4.93 5.25
CA ILE A 93 0.55 5.10 6.54
C ILE A 93 1.36 4.51 7.69
N GLU A 94 1.93 3.31 7.52
CA GLU A 94 2.80 2.68 8.52
C GLU A 94 3.98 3.57 8.89
N ARG A 95 4.69 4.07 7.88
CA ARG A 95 5.82 4.98 8.08
C ARG A 95 5.41 6.29 8.73
N ALA A 96 4.30 6.89 8.31
CA ALA A 96 3.79 8.12 8.90
C ALA A 96 3.47 7.94 10.38
N LEU A 97 2.96 6.78 10.78
CA LEU A 97 2.68 6.48 12.19
C LEU A 97 3.96 6.25 13.00
N ILE A 98 4.96 5.57 12.46
CA ILE A 98 6.28 5.39 13.12
C ILE A 98 7.00 6.73 13.29
N GLU A 99 6.95 7.59 12.27
CA GLU A 99 7.54 8.94 12.29
C GLU A 99 6.75 9.91 13.19
N SER A 100 5.58 9.51 13.68
CA SER A 100 4.75 10.32 14.58
C SER A 100 5.01 10.01 16.05
N ASP A 101 5.44 11.03 16.81
CA ASP A 101 5.71 10.94 18.25
C ASP A 101 4.43 10.98 19.12
N GLY A 102 3.32 10.37 18.66
CA GLY A 102 2.08 10.26 19.43
C GLY A 102 1.29 11.57 19.63
N ARG A 103 1.75 12.69 19.05
CA ARG A 103 1.00 13.96 18.99
C ARG A 103 0.63 14.24 17.54
N SER A 104 -0.66 14.17 17.26
CA SER A 104 -1.35 14.72 16.07
C SER A 104 -0.53 14.61 14.78
N THR A 105 -0.74 13.57 13.97
CA THR A 105 -0.18 13.48 12.61
C THR A 105 -0.84 14.47 11.66
N CYS A 106 -0.70 15.75 11.91
CA CYS A 106 -1.02 16.84 11.00
C CYS A 106 -0.16 18.03 11.37
N THR A 107 0.77 18.41 10.49
CA THR A 107 0.99 19.77 9.95
C THR A 107 2.39 19.82 9.32
N SER A 108 2.56 19.26 8.12
CA SER A 108 3.41 19.85 7.06
C SER A 108 3.49 18.90 5.86
N SER A 109 2.77 19.27 4.81
CA SER A 109 2.81 18.73 3.45
C SER A 109 4.18 18.83 2.74
N ARG A 110 5.29 19.06 3.48
CA ARG A 110 6.66 19.15 2.94
C ARG A 110 7.54 17.95 3.27
N ARG A 111 7.22 17.15 4.30
CA ARG A 111 8.11 16.05 4.75
C ARG A 111 7.78 14.68 4.14
N CYS A 112 6.54 14.44 3.70
CA CYS A 112 6.15 13.20 2.99
C CYS A 112 6.54 13.15 1.50
N ARG A 113 7.05 14.25 0.92
CA ARG A 113 7.38 14.37 -0.52
C ARG A 113 8.77 13.85 -0.92
N ARG A 114 9.28 12.78 -0.31
CA ARG A 114 10.47 12.10 -0.84
C ARG A 114 10.06 10.89 -1.67
N ARG A 115 10.10 11.08 -3.00
CA ARG A 115 9.93 10.06 -4.04
C ARG A 115 10.72 8.77 -3.71
N PRO A 116 10.24 7.60 -4.16
CA PRO A 116 10.97 6.35 -4.03
C PRO A 116 12.08 6.34 -5.08
N THR A 117 13.32 6.58 -4.66
CA THR A 117 14.48 6.15 -5.44
C THR A 117 15.03 4.88 -4.82
N SER A 118 14.77 3.79 -5.52
CA SER A 118 15.55 2.56 -5.47
C SER A 118 17.02 2.89 -5.29
N ARG A 119 17.63 2.27 -4.25
CA ARG A 119 19.03 2.43 -3.84
C ARG A 119 19.42 3.86 -3.51
N LEU A 120 19.60 4.19 -2.22
CA LEU A 120 20.69 5.05 -1.76
C LEU A 120 20.74 5.12 -0.23
N ARG A 121 21.89 4.69 0.27
CA ARG A 121 22.53 4.95 1.57
C ARG A 121 21.78 5.85 2.56
N ALA A 122 21.57 5.30 3.75
CA ALA A 122 21.34 6.04 4.98
C ALA A 122 22.37 7.18 5.14
N PRO A 123 21.93 8.44 5.39
CA PRO A 123 22.82 9.46 5.87
C PRO A 123 23.04 9.26 7.37
N ARG A 124 24.28 8.92 7.68
CA ARG A 124 24.93 8.97 8.99
C ARG A 124 24.94 10.44 9.48
N ALA A 125 24.83 10.62 10.81
CA ALA A 125 24.72 11.87 11.59
C ALA A 125 23.27 12.35 11.76
N LEU A 126 22.71 12.50 12.96
CA LEU A 126 23.24 12.87 14.28
C LEU A 126 22.45 12.03 15.32
N LEU A 127 23.03 11.42 16.35
CA LEU A 127 23.38 12.06 17.62
C LEU A 127 24.25 11.10 18.46
N ARG A 128 25.46 11.55 18.83
CA ARG A 128 26.06 11.20 20.15
C ARG A 128 25.29 12.05 21.20
N PRO A 129 25.07 11.61 22.47
CA PRO A 129 26.17 11.47 23.44
C PRO A 129 26.00 10.43 24.59
N THR A 130 27.15 10.08 25.19
CA THR A 130 27.43 9.77 26.61
C THR A 130 26.55 8.80 27.42
N PHE A 131 27.14 7.64 27.74
CA PHE A 131 27.20 6.95 29.05
C PHE A 131 28.50 6.10 28.96
N ARG A 132 29.50 6.13 29.83
CA ARG A 132 29.67 6.50 31.24
C ARG A 132 31.13 6.95 31.44
#